data_AF-A0A2C6MCJ1-F1
#
_entry.id   AF-A0A2C6MCJ1-F1
#
_cell.length_a   1.000
_cell.length_b   1.000
_cell.length_c   1.000
_cell.angle_alpha   90.00
_cell.angle_beta   90.00
_cell.angle_gamma   90.00
#
_symmetry.space_group_name_H-M   'P 1'
#
loop_
_entity.id
_entity.type
_entity.pdbx_description
1 polymer ?
#
loop_
_entity_poly.entity_id
_entity_poly.type
_entity_poly.pdbx_seq_one_letter_code
_entity_poly.pdbx_strand_id
1 'polypeptide(L)' 'MSCYLRHLKPVLEKVGCGTLTRDQRKVVDNTVRSITGARGNVLIWPVVKEWLEDSVNQERLIKEIKNKLVDPCQ' A
#
# COMPACT_ATOMS: atom_id res chain seq x y z
N MET A 1 4.89 -1.15 14.22
CA MET A 1 3.92 -1.92 13.40
C MET A 1 3.06 -0.93 12.65
N SER A 2 3.16 -0.89 11.33
CA SER A 2 2.50 0.09 10.47
C SER A 2 0.97 -0.06 10.53
N CYS A 3 0.33 0.70 11.44
CA CYS A 3 -1.10 0.68 11.72
C CYS A 3 -1.98 1.06 10.52
N TYR A 4 -1.41 1.67 9.47
CA TYR A 4 -2.15 2.17 8.33
C TYR A 4 -2.45 1.12 7.26
N LEU A 5 -1.73 0.00 7.23
CA LEU A 5 -1.97 -1.06 6.23
C LEU A 5 -3.41 -1.61 6.31
N ARG A 6 -4.05 -1.54 7.48
CA ARG A 6 -5.47 -1.91 7.66
C ARG A 6 -6.42 -1.02 6.84
N HIS A 7 -6.03 0.22 6.58
CA HIS A 7 -6.82 1.17 5.80
C HIS A 7 -6.58 1.02 4.28
N LEU A 8 -5.55 0.27 3.87
CA LEU A 8 -5.31 -0.11 2.48
C LEU A 8 -6.15 -1.31 2.04
N LYS A 9 -6.97 -1.90 2.92
CA LYS A 9 -7.84 -3.04 2.59
C LYS A 9 -8.58 -2.91 1.24
N PRO A 10 -9.27 -1.81 0.90
CA PRO A 10 -9.94 -1.69 -0.40
C PRO A 10 -8.97 -1.66 -1.60
N VAL A 11 -7.74 -1.17 -1.41
CA VAL A 11 -6.69 -1.23 -2.45
C VAL A 11 -6.20 -2.67 -2.61
N LEU A 12 -5.97 -3.36 -1.49
CA LEU A 12 -5.47 -4.73 -1.48
C LEU A 12 -6.49 -5.73 -2.05
N GLU A 13 -7.78 -5.55 -1.77
CA GLU A 13 -8.86 -6.33 -2.38
C GLU A 13 -8.88 -6.19 -3.90
N LYS A 14 -8.67 -4.98 -4.44
CA LYS A 14 -8.54 -4.76 -5.90
C LYS A 14 -7.30 -5.42 -6.51
N VAL A 15 -6.26 -5.67 -5.71
CA VAL A 15 -5.06 -6.41 -6.12
C VAL A 15 -5.27 -7.93 -6.02
N GLY A 16 -6.37 -8.39 -5.39
CA GLY A 16 -6.64 -9.80 -5.13
C GLY A 16 -6.01 -10.31 -3.82
N CYS A 17 -5.58 -9.41 -2.93
CA CYS A 17 -4.95 -9.74 -1.66
C CYS A 17 -5.87 -9.35 -0.49
N GLY A 18 -6.71 -10.27 -0.01
CA GLY A 18 -7.57 -10.02 1.15
C GLY A 18 -6.79 -9.96 2.49
N THR A 19 -5.67 -10.67 2.57
CA THR A 19 -4.83 -10.74 3.78
C THR A 19 -3.37 -10.78 3.39
N LEU A 20 -2.54 -9.96 4.06
CA LEU A 20 -1.11 -9.89 3.78
C LEU A 20 -0.29 -10.68 4.81
N THR A 21 0.65 -11.50 4.33
CA THR A 21 1.68 -12.12 5.16
C THR A 21 2.64 -11.08 5.75
N ARG A 22 3.55 -11.49 6.65
CA ARG A 22 4.56 -10.57 7.21
C ARG A 22 5.43 -9.95 6.11
N ASP A 23 5.85 -10.75 5.14
CA ASP A 23 6.74 -10.28 4.07
C ASP A 23 5.98 -9.41 3.07
N GLN A 24 4.76 -9.78 2.71
CA GLN A 24 3.89 -8.94 1.88
C GLN A 24 3.60 -7.59 2.55
N ARG A 25 3.37 -7.55 3.86
CA ARG A 25 3.22 -6.29 4.60
C ARG A 25 4.45 -5.40 4.49
N LYS A 26 5.65 -5.99 4.53
CA LYS A 26 6.92 -5.26 4.38
C LYS A 26 7.10 -4.73 2.94
N VAL A 27 6.74 -5.53 1.94
CA VAL A 27 6.75 -5.11 0.53
C VAL A 27 5.79 -3.94 0.31
N VAL A 28 4.54 -4.07 0.76
CA VAL A 28 3.53 -3.01 0.63
C VAL A 28 3.98 -1.74 1.36
N ASP A 29 4.47 -1.84 2.61
CA ASP A 29 4.94 -0.67 3.36
C ASP A 29 6.08 0.06 2.63
N ASN A 30 7.06 -0.69 2.11
CA ASN A 30 8.17 -0.13 1.35
C ASN A 30 7.71 0.49 0.03
N THR A 31 6.80 -0.16 -0.70
CA THR A 31 6.25 0.37 -1.95
C THR A 31 5.49 1.68 -1.69
N VAL A 32 4.62 1.70 -0.68
CA VAL A 32 3.84 2.91 -0.33
C VAL A 32 4.78 4.04 0.10
N ARG A 33 5.79 3.78 0.93
CA ARG A 33 6.82 4.77 1.30
C ARG A 33 7.59 5.31 0.09
N SER A 34 7.92 4.43 -0.85
CA SER A 34 8.66 4.78 -2.05
C SER A 34 7.86 5.73 -2.95
N ILE A 35 6.60 5.41 -3.22
CA ILE A 35 5.75 6.20 -4.15
C ILE A 35 5.25 7.50 -3.52
N THR A 36 4.98 7.51 -2.22
CA THR A 36 4.53 8.71 -1.50
C THR A 36 5.70 9.65 -1.16
N GLY A 37 6.95 9.20 -1.33
CA GLY A 37 8.13 9.95 -0.93
C GLY A 37 8.31 10.07 0.58
N ALA A 38 7.51 9.37 1.39
CA ALA A 38 7.59 9.38 2.84
C ALA A 38 8.88 8.67 3.32
N ARG A 39 9.97 9.43 3.46
CA ARG A 39 11.26 8.96 3.99
C ARG A 39 11.38 9.23 5.49
N GLY A 40 12.09 8.35 6.20
CA GLY A 40 12.39 8.52 7.62
C GLY A 40 11.22 8.22 8.56
N ASN A 41 11.18 8.92 9.70
CA ASN A 41 10.22 8.69 10.79
C ASN A 41 8.89 9.48 10.62
N VAL A 42 8.63 9.95 9.40
CA VAL A 42 7.41 10.71 9.07
C VAL A 42 6.19 9.81 9.23
N LEU A 43 5.13 10.38 9.83
CA LEU A 43 3.81 9.74 9.88
C LEU A 43 3.31 9.57 8.45
N ILE A 44 3.33 8.34 7.96
CA ILE A 44 2.92 7.98 6.59
C ILE A 44 1.40 8.03 6.39
N TRP A 45 0.62 7.87 7.46
CA TRP A 45 -0.83 7.74 7.36
C TRP A 45 -1.55 8.97 6.76
N PRO A 46 -1.26 10.22 7.18
CA PRO A 46 -1.86 11.40 6.57
C PRO A 46 -1.64 11.47 5.05
N VAL A 47 -0.41 11.19 4.60
CA VAL A 47 -0.04 11.20 3.18
C VAL A 47 -0.79 10.11 2.40
N VAL A 48 -0.85 8.90 2.97
CA VAL A 48 -1.60 7.79 2.35
C VAL A 48 -3.09 8.09 2.30
N LYS A 49 -3.64 8.76 3.31
CA LYS A 49 -5.04 9.15 3.33
C LYS A 49 -5.37 10.09 2.17
N GLU A 50 -4.57 11.14 1.96
CA GLU A 50 -4.73 12.06 0.81
C GLU A 50 -4.63 11.31 -0.53
N TRP A 51 -3.68 10.36 -0.63
CA TRP A 51 -3.54 9.51 -1.81
C TRP A 51 -4.74 8.59 -2.06
N LEU A 52 -5.46 8.17 -1.02
CA LEU A 52 -6.66 7.34 -1.16
C LEU A 52 -7.90 8.15 -1.56
N GLU A 53 -7.91 9.46 -1.29
CA GLU A 53 -8.99 10.37 -1.71
C GLU A 53 -8.86 10.75 -3.20
N ASP A 54 -7.65 10.72 -3.75
CA ASP A 54 -7.37 10.97 -5.17
C ASP A 54 -7.43 9.66 -6.00
N SER A 55 -8.36 9.61 -6.95
CA SER A 55 -8.57 8.45 -7.84
C SER A 55 -7.33 8.06 -8.67
N VAL A 56 -6.54 9.02 -9.13
CA VAL A 56 -5.33 8.79 -9.95
C VAL A 56 -4.22 8.19 -9.08
N ASN A 57 -4.06 8.73 -7.87
CA ASN A 57 -3.09 8.21 -6.91
C ASN A 57 -3.48 6.82 -6.39
N GLN A 58 -4.79 6.58 -6.20
CA GLN A 58 -5.30 5.27 -5.81
C GLN A 58 -5.02 4.20 -6.88
N GLU A 59 -5.26 4.50 -8.16
CA GLU A 59 -4.92 3.59 -9.26
C GLU A 59 -3.42 3.31 -9.35
N ARG A 60 -2.60 4.35 -9.15
CA ARG A 60 -1.15 4.21 -9.10
C ARG A 60 -0.70 3.30 -7.95
N LEU A 61 -1.29 3.46 -6.77
CA LEU A 61 -1.08 2.58 -5.60
C LEU A 61 -1.38 1.11 -5.95
N ILE A 62 -2.54 0.85 -6.56
CA ILE A 62 -2.95 -0.51 -6.97
C ILE A 62 -1.92 -1.09 -7.94
N LYS A 63 -1.56 -0.35 -8.99
CA LYS A 63 -0.63 -0.79 -10.04
C LYS A 63 0.75 -1.12 -9.47
N GLU A 64 1.30 -0.23 -8.64
CA GLU A 64 2.63 -0.42 -8.06
C GLU A 64 2.66 -1.56 -7.03
N ILE A 65 1.62 -1.65 -6.18
CA ILE A 65 1.49 -2.76 -5.23
C ILE A 65 1.36 -4.09 -5.98
N LYS A 66 0.52 -4.16 -7.02
CA LYS A 66 0.35 -5.36 -7.85
C LYS A 66 1.64 -5.76 -8.57
N ASN A 67 2.41 -4.80 -9.08
CA ASN A 67 3.66 -5.09 -9.77
C ASN A 67 4.76 -5.61 -8.82
N LYS A 68 4.72 -5.20 -7.54
CA LYS A 68 5.71 -5.61 -6.53
C LYS A 68 5.30 -6.86 -5.74
N LEU A 69 4.01 -7.17 -5.66
CA LEU A 69 3.51 -8.44 -5.14
C LEU A 69 3.62 -9.49 -6.26
N VAL A 70 4.73 -10.22 -6.25
CA VAL A 70 5.08 -11.25 -7.27
C VAL A 70 4.09 -12.42 -7.29
N ASP A 71 3.37 -12.64 -6.19
CA ASP A 71 2.25 -13.60 -6.10
C ASP A 71 0.99 -12.87 -5.59
N PRO A 72 -0.03 -12.63 -6.44
CA PRO A 72 -1.36 -12.34 -5.92
C PRO A 72 -1.82 -13.58 -5.15
N CYS A 73 -2.17 -13.38 -3.87
CA CYS A 73 -2.58 -14.42 -2.92
C CYS A 73 -3.24 -15.63 -3.59
N GLN A 74 -2.53 -16.78 -3.58
CA GLN A 74 -3.17 -18.09 -3.72
C GLN A 74 -4.01 -18.40 -2.47
#